data_AF-A0AAW4WAD1-F1
#
_entry.id   AF-A0AAW4WAD1-F1
#
_cell.length_a   1.000
_cell.length_b   1.000
_cell.length_c   1.000
_cell.angle_alpha   90.00
_cell.angle_beta   90.00
_cell.angle_gamma   90.00
#
_symmetry.space_group_name_H-M   'P 1'
#
loop_
_entity.id
_entity.type
_entity.pdbx_description
1 polymer ?
#
loop_
_entity_poly.entity_id
_entity_poly.type
_entity_poly.pdbx_seq_one_letter_code
_entity_poly.pdbx_strand_id
1 'polypeptide(L)'
;MAENQVKITYHIYLEAEDVSQSRILSSTSYVKNLFKNCGNHYFQGVDFDDESDLDDFTLRLFVEQEILEEECSVEADAKDFPADMAEFLDNIAQAHSFLDMEGDFTVEYQGEKVSFKFASEAGADYCDFEEIEEA
;
A
#
# COMPACT_ATOMS: atom_id res chain seq x y z
N MET A 1 11.94 -28.87 -0.13
CA MET A 1 12.83 -27.71 -0.31
C MET A 1 11.91 -26.59 -0.76
N ALA A 2 11.28 -25.92 0.20
CA ALA A 2 10.39 -24.77 0.00
C ALA A 2 11.03 -23.54 0.67
N GLU A 3 12.36 -23.51 0.70
CA GLU A 3 13.14 -22.56 1.50
C GLU A 3 13.19 -21.17 0.86
N ASN A 4 12.64 -21.01 -0.35
CA ASN A 4 12.64 -19.74 -1.08
C ASN A 4 11.24 -19.34 -1.59
N GLN A 5 10.16 -19.89 -1.05
CA GLN A 5 8.82 -19.45 -1.39
C GLN A 5 8.55 -18.06 -0.79
N VAL A 6 7.83 -17.20 -1.51
CA VAL A 6 7.34 -15.92 -0.98
C VAL A 6 5.83 -15.82 -1.17
N LYS A 7 5.14 -15.36 -0.12
CA LYS A 7 3.75 -14.92 -0.20
C LYS A 7 3.65 -13.50 0.32
N ILE A 8 3.18 -12.59 -0.53
CA ILE A 8 2.93 -11.20 -0.16
C ILE A 8 1.45 -10.92 -0.40
N THR A 9 0.80 -10.30 0.58
CA THR A 9 -0.59 -9.85 0.46
C THR A 9 -0.70 -8.47 1.06
N TYR A 10 -1.34 -7.54 0.38
CA TYR A 10 -1.59 -6.22 0.94
C TYR A 10 -2.90 -5.61 0.43
N HIS A 11 -3.51 -4.84 1.32
CA HIS A 11 -4.75 -4.12 1.14
C HIS A 11 -4.47 -2.67 1.56
N ILE A 12 -4.69 -1.73 0.65
CA ILE A 12 -4.53 -0.30 0.92
C ILE A 12 -5.82 0.39 0.51
N TYR A 13 -6.41 1.11 1.45
CA TYR A 13 -7.57 1.95 1.25
C TYR A 13 -7.19 3.41 1.46
N LEU A 14 -7.60 4.25 0.51
CA LEU A 14 -7.46 5.70 0.58
C LEU A 14 -8.84 6.33 0.40
N GLU A 15 -9.24 7.16 1.35
CA GLU A 15 -10.50 7.89 1.33
C GLU A 15 -10.29 9.36 1.64
N ALA A 16 -11.09 10.22 1.01
CA ALA A 16 -11.31 11.57 1.50
C ALA A 16 -12.63 12.14 0.97
N GLU A 17 -13.32 12.90 1.81
CA GLU A 17 -14.55 13.63 1.47
C GLU A 17 -14.29 15.13 1.35
N ASP A 18 -15.19 15.86 0.69
CA ASP A 18 -15.09 17.31 0.47
C ASP A 18 -13.79 17.73 -0.25
N VAL A 19 -13.38 16.93 -1.24
CA VAL A 19 -12.14 17.14 -2.00
C VAL A 19 -12.45 17.64 -3.41
N SER A 20 -11.76 18.69 -3.85
CA SER A 20 -11.95 19.23 -5.20
C SER A 20 -11.60 18.19 -6.27
N GLN A 21 -12.34 18.18 -7.39
CA GLN A 21 -12.10 17.26 -8.52
C GLN A 21 -10.64 17.24 -8.99
N SER A 22 -9.98 18.39 -9.01
CA SER A 22 -8.55 18.51 -9.34
C SER A 22 -7.65 17.75 -8.37
N ARG A 23 -7.95 17.79 -7.07
CA ARG A 23 -7.22 17.07 -6.04
C ARG A 23 -7.46 15.57 -6.17
N ILE A 24 -8.72 15.15 -6.37
CA ILE A 24 -9.08 13.75 -6.60
C ILE A 24 -8.22 13.16 -7.74
N LEU A 25 -8.26 13.80 -8.91
CA LEU A 25 -7.50 13.36 -10.09
C LEU A 25 -5.98 13.40 -9.86
N SER A 26 -5.48 14.41 -9.15
CA SER A 26 -4.04 14.53 -8.89
C SER A 26 -3.53 13.48 -7.91
N SER A 27 -4.31 13.15 -6.87
CA SER A 27 -3.94 12.19 -5.84
C SER A 27 -4.01 10.76 -6.37
N THR A 28 -5.08 10.39 -7.08
CA THR A 28 -5.15 9.06 -7.71
C THR A 28 -4.02 8.87 -8.73
N SER A 29 -3.67 9.92 -9.49
CA SER A 29 -2.53 9.90 -10.41
C SER A 29 -1.19 9.81 -9.68
N TYR A 30 -1.02 10.52 -8.56
CA TYR A 30 0.18 10.49 -7.75
C TYR A 30 0.43 9.08 -7.21
N VAL A 31 -0.57 8.47 -6.57
CA VAL A 31 -0.47 7.11 -6.01
C VAL A 31 -0.16 6.10 -7.10
N LYS A 32 -0.88 6.12 -8.23
CA LYS A 32 -0.62 5.23 -9.37
C LYS A 32 0.80 5.40 -9.93
N ASN A 33 1.34 6.62 -9.93
CA ASN A 33 2.72 6.85 -10.34
C ASN A 33 3.73 6.41 -9.28
N LEU A 34 3.42 6.54 -8.00
CA LEU A 34 4.30 6.10 -6.92
C LEU A 34 4.49 4.58 -6.98
N PHE A 35 3.42 3.80 -7.19
CA PHE A 35 3.51 2.35 -7.43
C PHE A 35 4.38 2.01 -8.64
N LYS A 36 4.13 2.66 -9.79
CA LYS A 36 4.88 2.42 -11.03
C LYS A 36 6.38 2.73 -10.92
N ASN A 37 6.76 3.67 -10.07
CA ASN A 37 8.16 4.08 -9.89
C ASN A 37 8.79 3.49 -8.63
N CYS A 38 8.05 2.69 -7.85
CA CYS A 38 8.59 2.00 -6.70
C CYS A 38 9.69 1.03 -7.17
N GLY A 39 10.84 1.07 -6.49
CA GLY A 39 11.99 0.24 -6.85
C GLY A 39 11.75 -1.26 -6.59
N ASN A 40 10.83 -1.57 -5.69
CA ASN A 40 10.48 -2.92 -5.29
C ASN A 40 9.59 -3.60 -6.35
N HIS A 41 10.02 -4.79 -6.80
CA HIS A 41 9.34 -5.59 -7.82
C HIS A 41 7.89 -5.92 -7.47
N TYR A 42 7.60 -6.12 -6.18
CA TYR A 42 6.28 -6.54 -5.71
C TYR A 42 5.22 -5.44 -5.70
N PHE A 43 5.60 -4.20 -6.02
CA PHE A 43 4.69 -3.06 -6.23
C PHE A 43 4.28 -2.90 -7.71
N GLN A 44 4.78 -3.77 -8.58
CA GLN A 44 4.53 -3.69 -10.02
C GLN A 44 3.29 -4.51 -10.42
N GLY A 45 2.55 -4.00 -11.41
CA GLY A 45 1.40 -4.72 -11.96
C GLY A 45 0.13 -4.69 -11.08
N VAL A 46 0.10 -3.80 -10.10
CA VAL A 46 -1.03 -3.60 -9.19
C VAL A 46 -2.26 -3.11 -9.93
N ASP A 47 -3.40 -3.72 -9.61
CA ASP A 47 -4.71 -3.26 -10.06
C ASP A 47 -5.31 -2.27 -9.05
N PHE A 48 -5.93 -1.21 -9.56
CA PHE A 48 -6.51 -0.15 -8.74
C PHE A 48 -8.00 -0.13 -8.95
N ASP A 49 -8.76 -0.28 -7.86
CA ASP A 49 -10.19 -0.04 -7.89
C ASP A 49 -10.46 1.42 -7.51
N ASP A 50 -10.79 2.22 -8.52
CA ASP A 50 -11.00 3.67 -8.39
C ASP A 50 -12.51 3.95 -8.36
N GLU A 51 -13.06 3.96 -7.15
CA GLU A 51 -14.47 4.26 -6.87
C GLU A 51 -14.71 5.75 -6.57
N SER A 52 -13.75 6.63 -6.92
CA SER A 52 -13.87 8.07 -6.68
C SER A 52 -15.04 8.68 -7.45
N ASP A 53 -15.80 9.56 -6.78
CA ASP A 53 -16.92 10.29 -7.36
C ASP A 53 -16.60 11.79 -7.42
N LEU A 54 -16.47 12.31 -8.63
CA LEU A 54 -16.16 13.72 -8.88
C LEU A 54 -17.35 14.66 -8.64
N ASP A 55 -18.58 14.16 -8.73
CA ASP A 55 -19.79 14.94 -8.49
C ASP A 55 -20.12 14.99 -7.00
N ASP A 56 -19.78 13.93 -6.26
CA ASP A 56 -19.92 13.86 -4.79
C ASP A 56 -18.70 14.41 -4.03
N PHE A 57 -17.63 14.81 -4.74
CA PHE A 57 -16.38 15.32 -4.16
C PHE A 57 -15.69 14.32 -3.23
N THR A 58 -15.78 13.04 -3.56
CA THR A 58 -15.30 11.92 -2.74
C THR A 58 -14.19 11.17 -3.50
N LEU A 59 -13.03 11.03 -2.87
CA LEU A 59 -11.95 10.15 -3.34
C LEU A 59 -12.09 8.82 -2.63
N ARG A 60 -12.13 7.72 -3.40
CA ARG A 60 -12.04 6.35 -2.87
C ARG A 60 -11.18 5.52 -3.81
N LEU A 61 -10.03 5.07 -3.31
CA LEU A 61 -9.12 4.24 -4.06
C LEU A 61 -8.78 3.01 -3.22
N PHE A 62 -9.00 1.83 -3.79
CA PHE A 62 -8.64 0.57 -3.19
C PHE A 62 -7.54 -0.10 -4.00
N VAL A 63 -6.63 -0.74 -3.29
CA VAL A 63 -5.59 -1.58 -3.84
C VAL A 63 -5.60 -2.88 -3.06
N GLU A 64 -5.81 -3.99 -3.76
CA GLU A 64 -5.70 -5.34 -3.21
C GLU A 64 -4.76 -6.13 -4.12
N GLN A 65 -3.76 -6.75 -3.50
CA GLN A 65 -2.79 -7.57 -4.22
C GLN A 65 -2.44 -8.81 -3.41
N GLU A 66 -2.53 -9.97 -4.07
CA GLU A 66 -1.94 -11.22 -3.59
C GLU A 66 -0.85 -11.67 -4.58
N ILE A 67 0.32 -11.99 -4.05
CA ILE A 67 1.48 -12.50 -4.78
C ILE A 67 1.90 -13.80 -4.11
N LEU A 68 2.02 -14.85 -4.92
CA LEU A 68 2.48 -16.16 -4.48
C LEU A 68 3.51 -16.66 -5.48
N GLU A 69 4.77 -16.71 -5.07
CA GLU A 69 5.85 -17.29 -5.87
C GLU A 69 6.40 -18.53 -5.19
N GLU A 70 6.36 -19.68 -5.89
CA GLU A 70 6.96 -20.93 -5.40
C GLU A 70 8.48 -20.82 -5.20
N GLU A 71 9.12 -19.97 -6.00
CA GLU A 71 10.52 -19.59 -5.90
C GLU A 71 10.61 -18.06 -6.04
N CYS A 72 11.10 -17.40 -5.00
CA CYS A 72 11.20 -15.94 -4.91
C CYS A 72 12.10 -15.42 -6.02
N SER A 73 11.53 -14.55 -6.85
CA SER A 73 12.23 -13.95 -7.98
C SER A 73 13.31 -12.97 -7.52
N VAL A 74 13.04 -12.20 -6.46
CA VAL A 74 13.93 -11.13 -5.96
C VAL A 74 13.97 -11.13 -4.43
N GLU A 75 14.98 -11.80 -3.86
CA GLU A 75 15.10 -11.97 -2.40
C GLU A 75 15.30 -10.65 -1.63
N ALA A 76 15.96 -9.66 -2.25
CA ALA A 76 16.18 -8.35 -1.63
C ALA A 76 14.85 -7.62 -1.42
N ASP A 77 14.08 -7.49 -2.50
CA ASP A 77 12.75 -6.87 -2.50
C ASP A 77 11.77 -7.56 -1.56
N ALA A 78 11.85 -8.90 -1.42
CA ALA A 78 10.99 -9.64 -0.50
C ALA A 78 11.32 -9.33 0.97
N LYS A 79 12.60 -9.16 1.31
CA LYS A 79 13.06 -8.82 2.67
C LYS A 79 12.80 -7.36 3.01
N ASP A 80 13.04 -6.47 2.06
CA ASP A 80 12.89 -5.03 2.24
C ASP A 80 11.42 -4.58 2.09
N PHE A 81 10.52 -5.46 1.64
CA PHE A 81 9.10 -5.18 1.40
C PHE A 81 8.41 -4.42 2.55
N PRO A 82 8.53 -4.80 3.83
CA PRO A 82 7.89 -4.04 4.92
C PRO A 82 8.40 -2.61 5.04
N ALA A 83 9.71 -2.41 4.86
CA ALA A 83 10.32 -1.09 4.94
C ALA A 83 9.93 -0.22 3.73
N ASP A 84 9.96 -0.81 2.53
CA ASP A 84 9.55 -0.13 1.30
C ASP A 84 8.06 0.24 1.34
N MET A 85 7.21 -0.63 1.89
CA MET A 85 5.78 -0.34 2.08
C MET A 85 5.56 0.78 3.09
N ALA A 86 6.29 0.79 4.20
CA ALA A 86 6.19 1.87 5.18
C ALA A 86 6.61 3.22 4.59
N GLU A 87 7.74 3.27 3.89
CA GLU A 87 8.20 4.50 3.21
C GLU A 87 7.21 4.94 2.12
N PHE A 88 6.65 4.00 1.36
CA PHE A 88 5.64 4.28 0.36
C PHE A 88 4.39 4.95 0.96
N LEU A 89 3.86 4.40 2.04
CA LEU A 89 2.65 4.90 2.70
C LEU A 89 2.91 6.27 3.36
N ASP A 90 4.06 6.45 4.02
CA ASP A 90 4.46 7.74 4.59
C ASP A 90 4.58 8.83 3.52
N ASN A 91 5.11 8.51 2.33
CA ASN A 91 5.17 9.46 1.22
C ASN A 91 3.77 9.92 0.77
N ILE A 92 2.77 9.03 0.79
CA ILE A 92 1.38 9.39 0.48
C ILE A 92 0.82 10.30 1.57
N ALA A 93 0.96 9.92 2.84
CA ALA A 93 0.47 10.72 3.97
C ALA A 93 1.08 12.14 3.97
N GLN A 94 2.39 12.26 3.71
CA GLN A 94 3.06 13.56 3.63
C GLN A 94 2.60 14.42 2.44
N ALA A 95 2.46 13.82 1.25
CA ALA A 95 2.07 14.55 0.04
C ALA A 95 0.57 14.93 0.04
N HIS A 96 -0.25 14.10 0.67
CA HIS A 96 -1.70 14.17 0.65
C HIS A 96 -2.28 13.98 2.05
N SER A 97 -1.84 14.81 3.00
CA SER A 97 -2.29 14.74 4.39
C SER A 97 -3.79 14.94 4.62
N PHE A 98 -4.58 15.22 3.59
CA PHE A 98 -6.04 15.24 3.70
C PHE A 98 -6.68 13.86 3.48
N LEU A 99 -5.91 12.84 3.11
CA LEU A 99 -6.38 11.48 2.93
C LEU A 99 -6.43 10.78 4.27
N ASP A 100 -7.54 10.10 4.51
CA ASP A 100 -7.59 8.98 5.43
C ASP A 100 -7.05 7.76 4.70
N MET A 101 -6.13 7.06 5.35
CA MET A 101 -5.51 5.85 4.83
C MET A 101 -5.65 4.74 5.85
N GLU A 102 -6.02 3.56 5.39
CA GLU A 102 -6.02 2.37 6.24
C GLU A 102 -5.73 1.13 5.42
N GLY A 103 -5.26 0.09 6.09
CA GLY A 103 -5.02 -1.18 5.43
C GLY A 103 -4.13 -2.10 6.22
N ASP A 104 -3.72 -3.15 5.54
CA ASP A 104 -2.81 -4.15 6.08
C ASP A 104 -1.92 -4.71 4.98
N PHE A 105 -0.77 -5.21 5.40
CA PHE A 105 0.09 -5.98 4.53
C PHE A 105 0.74 -7.11 5.31
N THR A 106 1.02 -8.19 4.59
CA THR A 106 1.60 -9.41 5.11
C THR A 106 2.65 -9.90 4.14
N VAL A 107 3.83 -10.22 4.65
CA VAL A 107 4.88 -10.90 3.91
C VAL A 107 5.23 -12.18 4.64
N GLU A 108 5.28 -13.27 3.89
CA GLU A 108 5.77 -14.57 4.34
C GLU A 108 6.93 -14.96 3.43
N TYR A 109 8.14 -15.04 4.00
CA TYR A 109 9.35 -15.37 3.27
C TYR A 109 10.31 -16.17 4.14
N GLN A 110 10.88 -17.25 3.58
CA GLN A 110 11.78 -18.19 4.28
C GLN A 110 11.22 -18.75 5.61
N GLY A 111 9.89 -18.84 5.73
CA GLY A 111 9.22 -19.31 6.95
C GLY A 111 9.07 -18.25 8.05
N GLU A 112 9.48 -17.01 7.80
CA GLU A 112 9.14 -15.86 8.63
C GLU A 112 7.92 -15.18 8.03
N LYS A 113 6.87 -15.01 8.84
CA LYS A 113 5.66 -14.28 8.46
C LYS A 113 5.59 -13.03 9.32
N VAL A 114 5.46 -11.89 8.66
CA VAL A 114 5.29 -10.60 9.31
C VAL A 114 4.05 -9.94 8.72
N SER A 115 3.17 -9.48 9.60
CA SER A 115 1.92 -8.83 9.22
C SER A 115 1.84 -7.50 9.94
N PHE A 116 1.45 -6.46 9.23
CA PHE A 116 1.26 -5.12 9.76
C PHE A 116 -0.09 -4.58 9.36
N LYS A 117 -0.70 -3.83 10.27
CA LYS A 117 -1.78 -2.90 9.96
C LYS A 117 -1.23 -1.49 9.96
N PHE A 118 -1.81 -0.64 9.11
CA PHE A 118 -1.49 0.77 9.12
C PHE A 118 -2.74 1.61 9.06
N ALA A 119 -2.63 2.82 9.63
CA ALA A 119 -3.64 3.86 9.52
C ALA A 119 -2.97 5.23 9.47
N SER A 120 -3.58 6.17 8.76
CA SER A 120 -3.23 7.59 8.78
C SER A 120 -4.52 8.39 8.71
N GLU A 121 -4.79 9.19 9.74
CA GLU A 121 -5.95 10.08 9.73
C GLU A 121 -5.67 11.35 8.92
N ALA A 122 -6.71 11.94 8.34
CA ALA A 122 -6.62 13.24 7.68
C ALA A 122 -6.08 14.32 8.64
N GLY A 123 -4.92 14.85 8.27
CA GLY A 123 -4.14 15.84 8.99
C GLY A 123 -2.78 15.31 9.43
N ALA A 124 -2.58 13.99 9.43
CA ALA A 124 -1.31 13.35 9.72
C ALA A 124 -0.35 13.45 8.52
N ASP A 125 0.94 13.54 8.83
CA ASP A 125 2.04 13.51 7.86
C ASP A 125 2.87 12.22 7.99
N TYR A 126 2.31 11.18 8.63
CA TYR A 126 2.91 9.86 8.80
C TYR A 126 1.81 8.80 8.95
N CYS A 127 2.15 7.55 8.66
CA CYS A 127 1.32 6.39 8.94
C CYS A 127 1.70 5.77 10.30
N ASP A 128 0.70 5.44 11.11
CA ASP A 128 0.87 4.59 12.28
C ASP A 128 0.88 3.13 11.83
N PHE A 129 1.89 2.37 12.26
CA PHE A 129 2.05 0.95 11.94
C PHE A 129 1.97 0.10 13.20
N GLU A 130 1.14 -0.93 13.17
CA GLU A 130 0.99 -1.91 14.24
C GLU A 130 1.27 -3.31 13.71
N GLU A 131 2.26 -3.99 14.30
CA GLU A 131 2.54 -5.39 13.97
C GLU A 131 1.43 -6.30 14.50
N ILE A 132 0.92 -7.18 13.65
CA ILE A 132 -0.11 -8.15 13.98
C ILE A 132 0.60 -9.45 14.36
N GLU A 133 0.81 -9.69 15.65
CA GLU A 133 1.27 -11.00 16.13
C GLU A 133 0.13 -12.03 15.93
N GLU A 134 0.29 -12.96 14.99
CA GLU A 134 -0.54 -14.17 14.96
C GLU A 134 -0.16 -15.06 16.16
N ALA A 135 -1.06 -15.11 17.15
CA ALA A 135 -0.93 -15.86 18.40
C ALA A 135 -0.97 -17.39 18.24
#